data_AF-A0A964BN63-F1
#
_entry.id   AF-A0A964BN63-F1
#
_cell.length_a   1.000
_cell.length_b   1.000
_cell.length_c   1.000
_cell.angle_alpha   90.00
_cell.angle_beta   90.00
_cell.angle_gamma   90.00
#
_symmetry.space_group_name_H-M   'P 1'
#
loop_
_entity.id
_entity.type
_entity.pdbx_description
1 polymer ?
#
loop_
_entity_poly.entity_id
_entity_poly.type
_entity_poly.pdbx_seq_one_letter_code
_entity_poly.pdbx_strand_id
1 'polypeptide(L)'
;MNIKRQYVLPNCNLVLEGLEDTDIENVDILDGQSPMSILINAECNFLTSNQTLSGGSVFLENLSRAVSRYAQEFLSGISQPPKDGGEYPHITITKTDNHLHRLILEPSASGDEERIELNLTTIELFDLVDAIDRFHADRTTLPSMTLELQSISKRYRKPEQSLSERLTPVGIGFASLAMAAAAFFVIPPPEIRRPENSPANNTTETNPNNTESASPIPNNDRENSPLQNTNENKDNP
;
A
#
# COMPACT_ATOMS: atom_id res chain seq x y z
N MET A 1 -31.24 16.60 -10.05
CA MET A 1 -31.56 17.54 -8.94
C MET A 1 -30.25 18.11 -8.38
N ASN A 2 -30.22 19.32 -7.81
CA ASN A 2 -29.02 19.81 -7.11
C ASN A 2 -28.89 19.10 -5.77
N ILE A 3 -27.70 18.60 -5.48
CA ILE A 3 -27.37 17.91 -4.24
C ILE A 3 -26.11 18.51 -3.63
N LYS A 4 -26.03 18.46 -2.30
CA LYS A 4 -24.94 19.04 -1.53
C LYS A 4 -24.35 17.99 -0.60
N ARG A 5 -23.03 17.84 -0.63
CA ARG A 5 -22.25 16.93 0.24
C ARG A 5 -21.33 17.77 1.10
N GLN A 6 -21.19 17.41 2.38
CA GLN A 6 -20.41 18.17 3.34
C GLN A 6 -19.56 17.25 4.20
N TYR A 7 -18.28 17.58 4.33
CA TYR A 7 -17.32 16.91 5.20
C TYR A 7 -16.87 17.94 6.24
N VAL A 8 -17.49 17.86 7.42
CA VAL A 8 -17.35 18.85 8.49
C VAL A 8 -16.31 18.38 9.50
N LEU A 9 -15.26 19.18 9.70
CA LEU A 9 -14.22 18.98 10.70
C LEU A 9 -14.04 20.25 11.54
N PRO A 10 -13.37 20.16 12.72
CA PRO A 10 -13.29 21.28 13.66
C PRO A 10 -12.64 22.55 13.11
N ASN A 11 -11.74 22.46 12.12
CA ASN A 11 -11.05 23.61 11.55
C ASN A 11 -11.18 23.72 10.02
N CYS A 12 -11.73 22.71 9.35
CA CYS A 12 -11.89 22.66 7.91
C CYS A 12 -13.24 22.05 7.52
N ASN A 13 -14.01 22.74 6.68
CA ASN A 13 -15.25 22.21 6.12
C ASN A 13 -15.16 22.18 4.60
N LEU A 14 -15.18 20.96 4.04
CA LEU A 14 -15.27 20.74 2.59
C LEU A 14 -16.74 20.60 2.20
N VAL A 15 -17.19 21.44 1.29
CA VAL A 15 -18.56 21.52 0.83
C VAL A 15 -18.58 21.34 -0.68
N LEU A 16 -19.29 20.33 -1.16
CA LEU A 16 -19.44 20.03 -2.58
C LEU A 16 -20.89 20.23 -2.99
N GLU A 17 -21.10 21.06 -4.01
CA GLU A 17 -22.39 21.25 -4.66
C GLU A 17 -22.33 20.68 -6.07
N GLY A 18 -23.34 19.91 -6.44
CA GLY A 18 -23.33 19.18 -7.70
C GLY A 18 -24.70 18.69 -8.12
N LEU A 19 -24.72 17.96 -9.22
CA LEU A 19 -25.91 17.34 -9.79
C LEU A 19 -25.89 15.82 -9.57
N GLU A 20 -27.08 15.32 -9.31
CA GLU A 20 -27.39 13.90 -9.30
C GLU A 20 -27.44 13.33 -10.72
N ASP A 21 -26.94 12.11 -10.90
CA ASP A 21 -27.15 11.33 -12.11
C ASP A 21 -28.46 10.52 -12.00
N THR A 22 -29.49 10.93 -12.73
CA THR A 22 -30.79 10.23 -12.74
C THR A 22 -30.84 9.08 -13.73
N ASP A 23 -29.82 8.92 -14.59
CA ASP A 23 -29.85 7.98 -15.71
C ASP A 23 -29.20 6.62 -15.36
N ILE A 24 -28.60 6.50 -14.18
CA ILE A 24 -27.99 5.25 -13.72
C ILE A 24 -29.03 4.42 -12.95
N GLU A 25 -29.88 3.70 -13.68
CA GLU A 25 -30.87 2.76 -13.13
C GLU A 25 -30.26 1.57 -12.34
N ASN A 26 -28.93 1.50 -12.16
CA ASN A 26 -28.22 0.39 -11.52
C ASN A 26 -26.98 0.84 -10.71
N VAL A 27 -27.07 1.89 -9.89
CA VAL A 27 -26.12 2.00 -8.76
C VAL A 27 -26.75 1.26 -7.60
N ASP A 28 -26.05 0.25 -7.10
CA ASP A 28 -26.41 -0.54 -5.93
C ASP A 28 -26.77 0.41 -4.77
N ILE A 29 -28.07 0.67 -4.60
CA ILE A 29 -28.64 1.56 -3.58
C ILE A 29 -28.57 0.82 -2.24
N LEU A 30 -27.37 0.42 -1.81
CA LEU A 30 -27.18 -0.22 -0.51
C LEU A 30 -27.48 0.78 0.63
N ASP A 31 -27.35 2.09 0.36
CA ASP A 31 -27.47 3.16 1.35
C ASP A 31 -28.55 4.23 1.06
N GLY A 32 -29.37 4.07 0.03
CA GLY A 32 -30.50 5.00 -0.24
C GLY A 32 -30.11 6.38 -0.78
N GLN A 33 -28.83 6.64 -1.04
CA GLN A 33 -28.33 7.94 -1.48
C GLN A 33 -28.02 7.93 -2.97
N SER A 34 -28.52 8.95 -3.67
CA SER A 34 -28.25 9.11 -5.08
C SER A 34 -26.84 9.68 -5.34
N PRO A 35 -26.12 9.17 -6.35
CA PRO A 35 -24.75 9.58 -6.61
C PRO A 35 -24.65 11.00 -7.20
N MET A 36 -23.66 11.76 -6.74
CA MET A 36 -23.24 13.01 -7.39
C MET A 36 -22.27 12.68 -8.52
N SER A 37 -22.63 12.98 -9.77
CA SER A 37 -21.78 12.73 -10.94
C SER A 37 -21.12 13.99 -11.48
N ILE A 38 -21.73 15.16 -11.30
CA ILE A 38 -21.24 16.44 -11.82
C ILE A 38 -21.05 17.41 -10.66
N LEU A 39 -19.84 17.96 -10.51
CA LEU A 39 -19.54 19.02 -9.55
C LEU A 39 -19.83 20.38 -10.18
N ILE A 40 -20.64 21.19 -9.48
CA ILE A 40 -20.87 22.60 -9.81
C ILE A 40 -19.82 23.47 -9.11
N ASN A 41 -19.62 23.23 -7.81
CA ASN A 41 -18.72 24.04 -7.00
C ASN A 41 -18.18 23.21 -5.81
N ALA A 42 -16.91 23.37 -5.51
CA ALA A 42 -16.25 22.87 -4.31
C ALA A 42 -15.75 24.06 -3.49
N GLU A 43 -16.07 24.06 -2.20
CA GLU A 43 -15.65 25.07 -1.25
C GLU A 43 -14.93 24.43 -0.07
N CYS A 44 -13.80 24.98 0.30
CA CYS A 44 -13.03 24.61 1.48
C CYS A 44 -12.97 25.80 2.43
N ASN A 45 -13.67 25.69 3.56
CA ASN A 45 -13.77 26.76 4.55
C ASN A 45 -12.85 26.46 5.74
N PHE A 46 -11.90 27.36 6.00
CA PHE A 46 -10.97 27.29 7.13
C PHE A 46 -11.45 28.19 8.27
N LEU A 47 -11.85 27.58 9.38
CA LEU A 47 -12.57 28.29 10.46
C LEU A 47 -11.65 29.17 11.30
N THR A 48 -10.39 28.79 11.49
CA THR A 48 -9.45 29.56 12.32
C THR A 48 -8.93 30.80 11.57
N SER A 49 -8.69 30.67 10.27
CA SER A 49 -8.23 31.77 9.42
C SER A 49 -9.36 32.60 8.79
N ASN A 50 -10.63 32.17 8.88
CA ASN A 50 -11.79 32.78 8.20
C ASN A 50 -11.56 32.97 6.69
N GLN A 51 -10.90 32.00 6.07
CA GLN A 51 -10.62 32.01 4.63
C GLN A 51 -11.35 30.86 3.96
N THR A 52 -11.78 31.11 2.73
CA THR A 52 -12.46 30.12 1.90
C THR A 52 -11.74 30.00 0.57
N LEU A 53 -11.48 28.77 0.16
CA LEU A 53 -11.10 28.45 -1.21
C LEU A 53 -12.32 27.90 -1.93
N SER A 54 -12.53 28.31 -3.17
CA SER A 54 -13.63 27.82 -4.00
C SER A 54 -13.18 27.56 -5.42
N GLY A 55 -13.80 26.59 -6.08
CA GLY A 55 -13.57 26.33 -7.50
C GLY A 55 -14.32 25.10 -8.02
N GLY A 56 -14.13 24.78 -9.29
CA GLY A 56 -14.76 23.63 -9.94
C GLY A 56 -14.03 22.29 -9.72
N SER A 57 -14.28 21.33 -10.61
CA SER A 57 -13.69 19.99 -10.57
C SER A 57 -12.16 19.99 -10.64
N VAL A 58 -11.60 20.80 -11.54
CA VAL A 58 -10.14 20.93 -11.71
C VAL A 58 -9.49 21.50 -10.45
N PHE A 59 -10.14 22.47 -9.80
CA PHE A 59 -9.69 22.99 -8.50
C PHE A 59 -9.66 21.90 -7.44
N LEU A 60 -10.76 21.14 -7.29
CA LEU A 60 -10.84 20.07 -6.30
C LEU A 60 -9.79 18.98 -6.56
N GLU A 61 -9.56 18.63 -7.84
CA GLU A 61 -8.58 17.62 -8.22
C GLU A 61 -7.15 18.06 -7.88
N ASN A 62 -6.82 19.30 -8.23
CA ASN A 62 -5.53 19.88 -7.92
C ASN A 62 -5.34 20.08 -6.41
N LEU A 63 -6.41 20.39 -5.67
CA LEU A 63 -6.38 20.50 -4.22
C LEU A 63 -6.08 19.13 -3.60
N SER A 64 -6.85 18.10 -3.95
CA SER A 64 -6.63 16.73 -3.47
C SER A 64 -5.19 16.27 -3.77
N ARG A 65 -4.72 16.50 -4.99
CA ARG A 65 -3.35 16.15 -5.40
C ARG A 65 -2.29 16.89 -4.59
N ALA A 66 -2.45 18.20 -4.40
CA ALA A 66 -1.51 19.03 -3.64
C ALA A 66 -1.49 18.64 -2.15
N VAL A 67 -2.67 18.45 -1.55
CA VAL A 67 -2.84 18.04 -0.14
C VAL A 67 -2.20 16.67 0.09
N SER A 68 -2.54 15.66 -0.72
CA SER A 68 -1.99 14.32 -0.53
C SER A 68 -0.49 14.26 -0.77
N ARG A 69 0.03 14.98 -1.78
CA ARG A 69 1.48 15.07 -2.00
C ARG A 69 2.17 15.73 -0.81
N TYR A 70 1.65 16.87 -0.35
CA TYR A 70 2.24 17.58 0.78
C TYR A 70 2.19 16.77 2.07
N ALA A 71 1.06 16.10 2.36
CA ALA A 71 0.91 15.21 3.50
C ALA A 71 1.92 14.04 3.45
N GLN A 72 2.11 13.44 2.28
CA GLN A 72 3.12 12.42 2.05
C GLN A 72 4.54 12.93 2.34
N GLU A 73 4.91 14.10 1.82
CA GLU A 73 6.23 14.71 2.08
C GLU A 73 6.41 15.05 3.57
N PHE A 74 5.39 15.65 4.19
CA PHE A 74 5.42 16.09 5.58
C PHE A 74 5.51 14.94 6.57
N LEU A 75 4.73 13.87 6.35
CA LEU A 75 4.69 12.69 7.23
C LEU A 75 5.86 11.75 7.00
N SER A 76 6.36 11.65 5.75
CA SER A 76 7.48 10.75 5.44
C SER A 76 8.86 11.39 5.66
N GLY A 77 8.94 12.73 5.71
CA GLY A 77 10.20 13.47 5.70
C GLY A 77 10.97 13.38 4.38
N ILE A 78 10.35 12.85 3.32
CA ILE A 78 10.95 12.69 2.00
C ILE A 78 10.40 13.76 1.07
N SER A 79 11.25 14.69 0.64
CA SER A 79 10.87 15.67 -0.39
C SER A 79 10.69 14.98 -1.74
N GLN A 80 9.56 15.25 -2.40
CA GLN A 80 9.31 14.78 -3.76
C GLN A 80 9.62 15.91 -4.75
N PRO A 81 10.16 15.58 -5.93
CA PRO A 81 10.36 16.59 -6.96
C PRO A 81 9.03 17.22 -7.37
N PRO A 82 9.00 18.52 -7.68
CA PRO A 82 7.83 19.16 -8.27
C PRO A 82 7.41 18.42 -9.54
N LYS A 83 6.13 18.02 -9.60
CA LYS A 83 5.50 17.60 -10.84
C LYS A 83 4.99 18.86 -11.53
N ASP A 84 5.79 19.39 -12.45
CA ASP A 84 5.38 20.50 -13.31
C ASP A 84 4.51 19.93 -14.45
N GLY A 85 3.33 20.52 -14.68
CA GLY A 85 2.47 20.17 -15.83
C GLY A 85 1.00 19.84 -15.53
N GLY A 86 0.39 20.47 -14.52
CA GLY A 86 -1.05 20.35 -14.27
C GLY A 86 -1.87 21.40 -15.04
N GLU A 87 -3.17 21.17 -15.15
CA GLU A 87 -4.13 22.19 -15.58
C GLU A 87 -4.29 23.25 -14.48
N TYR A 88 -4.58 24.50 -14.83
CA TYR A 88 -4.85 25.55 -13.84
C TYR A 88 -6.22 25.33 -13.16
N PRO A 89 -6.42 25.75 -11.90
CA PRO A 89 -5.47 26.49 -11.05
C PRO A 89 -4.39 25.60 -10.44
N HIS A 90 -3.16 26.12 -10.32
CA HIS A 90 -2.07 25.41 -9.65
C HIS A 90 -2.19 25.60 -8.14
N ILE A 91 -2.16 24.50 -7.39
CA ILE A 91 -2.20 24.53 -5.93
C ILE A 91 -0.88 23.99 -5.39
N THR A 92 -0.22 24.79 -4.57
CA THR A 92 1.03 24.41 -3.91
C THR A 92 0.91 24.59 -2.41
N ILE A 93 1.45 23.64 -1.65
CA ILE A 93 1.52 23.72 -0.19
C ILE A 93 2.99 23.61 0.20
N THR A 94 3.46 24.55 1.00
CA THR A 94 4.85 24.60 1.46
C THR A 94 4.92 24.82 2.96
N LYS A 95 5.87 24.15 3.61
CA LYS A 95 6.13 24.39 5.03
C LYS A 95 6.76 25.78 5.20
N THR A 96 6.22 26.56 6.14
CA THR A 96 6.77 27.85 6.57
C THR A 96 7.28 27.73 8.01
N ASP A 97 7.84 28.80 8.55
CA ASP A 97 8.28 28.87 9.95
C ASP A 97 7.10 28.74 10.93
N ASN A 98 7.38 28.43 12.20
CA ASN A 98 6.39 28.36 13.28
C ASN A 98 5.22 27.36 13.09
N HIS A 99 5.45 26.17 12.53
CA HIS A 99 4.39 25.16 12.34
C HIS A 99 3.23 25.63 11.45
N LEU A 100 3.51 26.58 10.55
CA LEU A 100 2.57 27.04 9.55
C LEU A 100 2.85 26.39 8.19
N HIS A 101 1.79 26.25 7.41
CA HIS A 101 1.81 25.65 6.09
C HIS A 101 1.14 26.63 5.13
N ARG A 102 1.92 27.15 4.19
CA ARG A 102 1.42 28.12 3.23
C ARG A 102 0.84 27.38 2.03
N LEU A 103 -0.46 27.52 1.81
CA LEU A 103 -1.17 27.08 0.61
C LEU A 103 -1.32 28.27 -0.33
N ILE A 104 -0.89 28.08 -1.57
CA ILE A 104 -0.99 29.08 -2.63
C ILE A 104 -1.83 28.49 -3.75
N LEU A 105 -2.86 29.23 -4.15
CA LEU A 105 -3.65 28.98 -5.35
C LEU A 105 -3.24 30.00 -6.42
N GLU A 106 -2.66 29.51 -7.49
CA GLU A 106 -2.24 30.29 -8.64
C GLU A 106 -3.26 30.08 -9.79
N PRO A 107 -4.07 31.11 -10.11
CA PRO A 107 -5.03 31.02 -11.20
C PRO A 107 -4.34 31.05 -12.57
N SER A 108 -5.09 30.78 -13.64
CA SER A 108 -4.55 30.85 -15.01
C SER A 108 -4.13 32.29 -15.34
N ALA A 109 -2.99 32.46 -16.03
CA ALA A 109 -2.49 33.79 -16.42
C ALA A 109 -3.42 34.57 -17.38
N SER A 110 -4.43 33.90 -17.95
CA SER A 110 -5.47 34.45 -18.82
C SER A 110 -6.75 34.86 -18.07
N GLY A 111 -6.88 34.52 -16.80
CA GLY A 111 -8.04 34.87 -15.97
C GLY A 111 -7.80 36.16 -15.17
N ASP A 112 -8.87 36.90 -14.88
CA ASP A 112 -8.88 38.07 -13.97
C ASP A 112 -8.85 37.67 -12.48
N GLU A 113 -8.69 36.38 -12.17
CA GLU A 113 -8.67 35.88 -10.80
C GLU A 113 -7.32 36.22 -10.12
N GLU A 114 -7.39 36.65 -8.86
CA GLU A 114 -6.21 36.97 -8.07
C GLU A 114 -5.59 35.72 -7.43
N ARG A 115 -4.27 35.73 -7.28
CA ARG A 115 -3.54 34.71 -6.52
C ARG A 115 -4.00 34.70 -5.06
N ILE A 116 -4.40 33.54 -4.56
CA ILE A 116 -4.81 33.39 -3.16
C ILE A 116 -3.66 32.74 -2.38
N GLU A 117 -3.28 33.35 -1.26
CA GLU A 117 -2.26 32.83 -0.34
C GLU A 117 -2.83 32.75 1.06
N LEU A 118 -2.75 31.57 1.67
CA LEU A 118 -3.27 31.33 3.00
C LEU A 118 -2.30 30.50 3.84
N ASN A 119 -2.21 30.86 5.12
CA ASN A 119 -1.38 30.15 6.10
C ASN A 119 -2.28 29.26 6.94
N LEU A 120 -2.10 27.95 6.78
CA LEU A 120 -2.75 26.91 7.58
C LEU A 120 -1.90 26.60 8.81
N THR A 121 -2.53 26.49 9.96
CA THR A 121 -1.95 25.80 11.10
C THR A 121 -1.78 24.30 10.80
N THR A 122 -0.88 23.62 11.50
CA THR A 122 -0.76 22.15 11.37
C THR A 122 -2.08 21.43 11.64
N ILE A 123 -2.93 21.96 12.53
CA ILE A 123 -4.25 21.39 12.83
C ILE A 123 -5.21 21.57 11.65
N GLU A 124 -5.30 22.78 11.07
CA GLU A 124 -6.11 23.03 9.86
C GLU A 124 -5.66 22.17 8.68
N LEU A 125 -4.36 21.99 8.50
CA LEU A 125 -3.82 21.10 7.47
C LEU A 125 -4.27 19.65 7.68
N PHE A 126 -4.22 19.14 8.91
CA PHE A 126 -4.64 17.76 9.18
C PHE A 126 -6.15 17.58 8.98
N ASP A 127 -6.95 18.56 9.38
CA ASP A 127 -8.39 18.54 9.11
C ASP A 127 -8.68 18.60 7.60
N LEU A 128 -7.88 19.35 6.82
CA LEU A 128 -7.97 19.36 5.35
C LEU A 128 -7.62 18.01 4.73
N VAL A 129 -6.58 17.34 5.23
CA VAL A 129 -6.21 15.98 4.78
C VAL A 129 -7.36 15.00 5.06
N ASP A 130 -7.91 15.00 6.28
CA ASP A 130 -9.03 14.12 6.65
C ASP A 130 -10.31 14.46 5.84
N ALA A 131 -10.59 15.73 5.55
CA ALA A 131 -11.69 16.12 4.66
C ALA A 131 -11.56 15.48 3.27
N ILE A 132 -10.36 15.54 2.68
CA ILE A 132 -10.07 15.00 1.35
C ILE A 132 -10.12 13.46 1.36
N ASP A 133 -9.58 12.83 2.41
CA ASP A 133 -9.62 11.38 2.57
C ASP A 133 -11.07 10.86 2.70
N ARG A 134 -11.91 11.56 3.49
CA ARG A 134 -13.36 11.23 3.61
C ARG A 134 -14.11 11.43 2.31
N PHE A 135 -13.78 12.48 1.55
CA PHE A 135 -14.33 12.69 0.21
C PHE A 135 -14.00 11.50 -0.71
N HIS A 136 -12.72 11.10 -0.82
CA HIS A 136 -12.33 9.97 -1.66
C HIS A 136 -12.83 8.61 -1.14
N ALA A 137 -13.18 8.50 0.13
CA ALA A 137 -13.83 7.32 0.69
C ALA A 137 -15.34 7.25 0.36
N ASP A 138 -15.97 8.39 0.04
CA ASP A 138 -17.38 8.48 -0.31
C ASP A 138 -17.63 8.08 -1.77
N ARG A 139 -17.96 6.80 -1.98
CA ARG A 139 -18.25 6.24 -3.31
C ARG A 139 -19.48 6.84 -3.99
N THR A 140 -20.33 7.56 -3.26
CA THR A 140 -21.52 8.20 -3.81
C THR A 140 -21.25 9.63 -4.29
N THR A 141 -20.06 10.17 -4.04
CA THR A 141 -19.73 11.55 -4.39
C THR A 141 -18.59 11.58 -5.40
N LEU A 142 -18.89 11.95 -6.65
CA LEU A 142 -17.96 12.02 -7.77
C LEU A 142 -17.17 10.71 -7.98
N PRO A 143 -17.84 9.58 -8.27
CA PRO A 143 -17.18 8.27 -8.37
C PRO A 143 -16.15 8.16 -9.50
N SER A 144 -16.24 9.04 -10.51
CA SER A 144 -15.24 9.16 -11.59
C SER A 144 -13.96 9.87 -11.14
N MET A 145 -13.98 10.58 -10.02
CA MET A 145 -12.87 11.36 -9.50
C MET A 145 -11.96 10.49 -8.65
N THR A 146 -10.87 10.03 -9.24
CA THR A 146 -9.89 9.15 -8.59
C THR A 146 -8.59 9.89 -8.33
N LEU A 147 -7.99 9.63 -7.17
CA LEU A 147 -6.70 10.16 -6.81
C LEU A 147 -5.62 9.07 -6.97
N GLU A 148 -4.73 9.25 -7.94
CA GLU A 148 -3.59 8.35 -8.13
C GLU A 148 -2.50 8.61 -7.08
N LEU A 149 -2.61 7.95 -5.93
CA LEU A 149 -1.59 7.97 -4.88
C LEU A 149 -0.42 7.05 -5.28
N GLN A 150 0.72 7.64 -5.64
CA GLN A 150 1.94 6.88 -5.90
C GLN A 150 2.71 6.65 -4.59
N SER A 151 3.17 5.41 -4.35
CA SER A 151 4.01 5.11 -3.20
C SER A 151 5.35 5.82 -3.32
N ILE A 152 5.80 6.46 -2.24
CA ILE A 152 7.10 7.14 -2.21
C ILE A 152 8.22 6.10 -2.29
N SER A 153 9.10 6.23 -3.28
CA SER A 153 10.21 5.29 -3.42
C SER A 153 11.17 5.38 -2.23
N LYS A 154 11.59 4.23 -1.70
CA LYS A 154 12.55 4.17 -0.58
C LYS A 154 13.91 4.77 -0.94
N ARG A 155 14.21 4.97 -2.23
CA ARG A 155 15.46 5.50 -2.75
C ARG A 155 15.74 6.94 -2.29
N TYR A 156 14.71 7.70 -1.94
CA TYR A 156 14.84 9.09 -1.48
C TYR A 156 14.91 9.22 0.06
N ARG A 157 14.87 8.11 0.81
CA ARG A 157 15.12 8.16 2.26
C ARG A 157 16.59 8.52 2.50
N LYS A 158 16.85 9.73 3.01
CA LYS A 158 18.12 10.02 3.67
C LYS A 158 18.26 9.01 4.82
N PRO A 159 19.38 8.27 4.94
CA PRO A 159 19.57 7.38 6.07
C PRO A 159 19.51 8.20 7.35
N GLU A 160 18.54 7.91 8.24
CA GLU A 160 18.40 8.59 9.55
C GLU A 160 19.64 8.42 10.44
N GLN A 161 20.47 7.41 10.17
CA GLN A 161 21.64 7.09 10.96
C GLN A 161 22.88 7.11 10.09
N SER A 162 23.94 7.66 10.66
CA SER A 162 25.27 7.65 10.06
C SER A 162 25.71 6.20 9.77
N LEU A 163 26.50 5.98 8.71
CA LEU A 163 27.00 4.62 8.39
C LEU A 163 27.73 3.99 9.59
N SER A 164 28.35 4.80 10.44
CA SER A 164 28.99 4.38 11.70
C SER A 164 28.03 3.78 12.72
N GLU A 165 26.81 4.31 12.88
CA GLU A 165 25.81 3.78 13.81
C GLU A 165 25.15 2.49 13.29
N ARG A 166 25.10 2.31 11.97
CA ARG A 166 24.58 1.09 11.35
C ARG A 166 25.56 -0.08 11.38
N LEU A 167 26.84 0.20 11.57
CA LEU A 167 27.90 -0.81 11.62
C LEU A 167 28.19 -1.31 13.03
N THR A 168 27.64 -0.70 14.08
CA THR A 168 27.89 -1.10 15.48
C THR A 168 27.48 -2.54 15.80
N PRO A 169 26.27 -3.02 15.42
CA PRO A 169 25.88 -4.41 15.69
C PRO A 169 26.65 -5.41 14.80
N VAL A 170 27.00 -5.00 13.58
CA VAL A 170 27.76 -5.81 12.64
C VAL A 170 29.21 -6.01 13.12
N GLY A 171 29.84 -4.97 13.67
CA GLY A 171 31.19 -5.02 14.21
C GLY A 171 31.32 -5.99 15.39
N ILE A 172 30.34 -6.01 16.29
CA ILE A 172 30.32 -6.93 17.45
C ILE A 172 30.25 -8.39 16.99
N GLY A 173 29.42 -8.68 15.97
CA GLY A 173 29.28 -10.03 15.42
C GLY A 173 30.57 -10.58 14.81
N PHE A 174 31.26 -9.77 14.00
CA PHE A 174 32.54 -10.17 13.39
C PHE A 174 33.66 -10.37 14.43
N ALA A 175 33.70 -9.54 15.47
CA ALA A 175 34.66 -9.70 16.56
C ALA A 175 34.46 -11.03 17.32
N SER A 176 33.20 -11.39 17.62
CA SER A 176 32.89 -12.66 18.29
C SER A 176 33.25 -13.88 17.43
N LEU A 177 33.01 -13.82 16.12
CA LEU A 177 33.37 -14.90 15.19
C LEU A 177 34.89 -15.09 15.11
N ALA A 178 35.64 -13.99 15.03
CA ALA A 178 37.11 -14.03 15.01
C ALA A 178 37.68 -14.63 16.31
N MET A 179 37.13 -14.25 17.47
CA MET A 179 37.55 -14.83 18.76
C MET A 179 37.24 -16.33 18.85
N ALA A 180 36.06 -16.77 18.38
CA ALA A 180 35.71 -18.18 18.36
C ALA A 180 36.64 -18.99 17.44
N ALA A 181 36.94 -18.48 16.25
CA ALA A 181 37.86 -19.12 15.31
C ALA A 181 39.28 -19.24 15.89
N ALA A 182 39.77 -18.20 16.56
CA ALA A 182 41.05 -18.22 17.25
C ALA A 182 41.07 -19.26 18.39
N ALA A 183 39.98 -19.36 19.16
CA ALA A 183 39.85 -20.38 20.20
C ALA A 183 39.86 -21.81 19.63
N PHE A 184 39.13 -22.06 18.54
CA PHE A 184 39.11 -23.37 17.87
C PHE A 184 40.46 -23.74 17.24
N PHE A 185 41.27 -22.77 16.82
CA PHE A 185 42.62 -23.04 16.30
C PHE A 185 43.59 -23.58 17.36
N VAL A 186 43.38 -23.25 18.64
CA VAL A 186 44.25 -23.69 19.74
C VAL A 186 43.84 -25.07 20.27
N ILE A 187 42.60 -25.51 20.02
CA ILE A 187 42.13 -26.82 20.48
C ILE A 187 42.71 -27.91 19.56
N PRO A 188 43.50 -28.86 20.10
CA PRO A 188 44.03 -29.95 19.30
C PRO A 188 42.88 -30.80 18.75
N PRO A 189 42.98 -31.28 17.50
CA PRO A 189 41.96 -32.13 16.91
C PRO A 189 41.79 -33.39 17.77
N PRO A 190 40.55 -33.80 18.10
CA PRO A 190 40.32 -34.98 18.93
C PRO A 190 40.80 -36.24 18.21
N GLU A 191 41.40 -37.16 18.96
CA GLU A 191 41.78 -38.47 18.43
C GLU A 191 40.52 -39.29 18.12
N ILE A 192 40.27 -39.49 16.83
CA ILE A 192 39.21 -40.36 16.33
C ILE A 192 39.68 -41.81 16.51
N ARG A 193 39.21 -42.48 17.57
CA ARG A 193 39.37 -43.93 17.72
C ARG A 193 38.42 -44.63 16.74
N ARG A 194 38.96 -45.47 15.85
CA ARG A 194 38.10 -46.41 15.11
C ARG A 194 37.44 -47.35 16.12
N PRO A 195 36.15 -47.66 15.97
CA PRO A 195 35.52 -48.72 16.74
C PRO A 195 36.36 -49.99 16.66
N GLU A 196 36.60 -50.61 17.80
CA GLU A 196 37.44 -51.80 17.91
C GLU A 196 36.73 -52.97 17.23
N ASN A 197 37.36 -53.56 16.21
CA ASN A 197 36.88 -54.79 15.61
C ASN A 197 37.17 -55.92 16.60
N SER A 198 36.12 -56.45 17.22
CA SER A 198 36.19 -57.59 18.14
C SER A 198 36.86 -58.81 17.46
N PRO A 199 37.76 -59.57 18.14
CA PRO A 199 38.38 -60.76 17.54
C PRO A 199 37.38 -61.91 17.40
N ALA A 200 37.56 -62.65 16.30
CA ALA A 200 36.68 -63.68 15.75
C ALA A 200 36.56 -64.95 16.60
N ASN A 201 35.34 -65.51 16.67
CA ASN A 201 35.13 -66.94 16.91
C ASN A 201 34.73 -67.62 15.60
N ASN A 202 35.60 -68.52 15.14
CA ASN A 202 35.34 -69.47 14.05
C ASN A 202 34.36 -70.54 14.52
N THR A 203 33.27 -70.76 13.76
CA THR A 203 32.53 -72.02 13.43
C THR A 203 31.07 -71.64 13.12
N THR A 204 30.40 -72.06 12.05
CA THR A 204 30.46 -73.32 11.28
C THR A 204 29.96 -73.02 9.86
N GLU A 205 30.70 -73.43 8.83
CA GLU A 205 30.11 -73.63 7.50
C GLU A 205 29.09 -74.78 7.61
N THR A 206 27.84 -74.49 7.31
CA THR A 206 26.88 -75.52 6.87
C THR A 206 26.20 -75.00 5.62
N ASN A 207 26.67 -75.52 4.50
CA ASN A 207 26.04 -75.40 3.20
C ASN A 207 24.77 -76.26 3.17
N PRO A 208 23.66 -75.75 2.60
CA PRO A 208 22.73 -76.61 1.90
C PRO A 208 22.64 -76.18 0.43
N ASN A 209 23.22 -77.02 -0.42
CA ASN A 209 22.81 -77.17 -1.80
C ASN A 209 21.58 -78.11 -1.84
N ASN A 210 20.44 -77.62 -2.34
CA ASN A 210 19.61 -78.31 -3.35
C ASN A 210 18.28 -77.56 -3.57
N THR A 211 18.20 -76.96 -4.76
CA THR A 211 17.27 -77.28 -5.86
C THR A 211 15.74 -77.33 -5.62
N GLU A 212 15.05 -76.51 -6.43
CA GLU A 212 13.65 -76.58 -6.91
C GLU A 212 12.54 -76.42 -5.85
N SER A 213 11.50 -75.61 -6.05
CA SER A 213 10.73 -75.36 -7.27
C SER A 213 9.82 -74.13 -7.11
N ALA A 214 9.41 -73.59 -8.26
CA ALA A 214 8.29 -72.66 -8.52
C ALA A 214 8.52 -71.14 -8.36
N SER A 215 8.89 -70.53 -9.50
CA SER A 215 8.31 -69.25 -10.00
C SER A 215 6.79 -69.42 -10.23
N PRO A 216 5.95 -68.37 -10.42
CA PRO A 216 6.31 -66.99 -10.77
C PRO A 216 5.52 -65.89 -10.03
N ILE A 217 5.97 -64.66 -10.29
CA ILE A 217 5.25 -63.38 -10.22
C ILE A 217 3.79 -63.52 -10.70
N PRO A 218 2.87 -62.71 -10.16
CA PRO A 218 1.97 -62.00 -11.05
C PRO A 218 2.04 -60.48 -10.82
N ASN A 219 2.54 -59.81 -11.85
CA ASN A 219 1.99 -58.54 -12.30
C ASN A 219 0.50 -58.76 -12.57
N ASN A 220 -0.33 -57.79 -12.24
CA ASN A 220 -1.20 -57.27 -13.28
C ASN A 220 -1.66 -55.85 -12.98
N ASP A 221 -1.27 -54.98 -13.91
CA ASP A 221 -1.91 -53.74 -14.29
C ASP A 221 -3.37 -53.95 -14.70
N ARG A 222 -4.13 -52.84 -14.61
CA ARG A 222 -5.35 -52.47 -15.38
C ARG A 222 -6.60 -53.30 -15.05
N GLU A 223 -7.82 -52.75 -15.00
CA GLU A 223 -8.43 -51.75 -15.88
C GLU A 223 -9.84 -51.36 -15.35
N ASN A 224 -10.40 -50.28 -15.91
CA ASN A 224 -11.83 -49.96 -16.05
C ASN A 224 -12.54 -49.11 -14.96
N SER A 225 -12.56 -47.79 -15.19
CA SER A 225 -13.70 -46.92 -15.63
C SER A 225 -15.16 -47.38 -15.38
N PRO A 226 -16.19 -46.59 -15.76
CA PRO A 226 -16.69 -45.33 -15.20
C PRO A 226 -18.20 -45.45 -14.78
N LEU A 227 -18.71 -44.56 -13.93
CA LEU A 227 -20.14 -44.26 -13.80
C LEU A 227 -20.27 -42.74 -13.67
N GLN A 228 -20.57 -41.98 -14.73
CA GLN A 228 -21.90 -41.72 -15.28
C GLN A 228 -22.93 -41.37 -14.20
N ASN A 229 -23.25 -40.08 -14.08
CA ASN A 229 -24.63 -39.68 -13.83
C ASN A 229 -24.94 -38.43 -14.65
N THR A 230 -25.60 -38.67 -15.77
CA THR A 230 -26.38 -37.69 -16.55
C THR A 230 -27.71 -37.52 -15.83
N ASN A 231 -28.18 -36.28 -15.67
CA ASN A 231 -29.60 -35.99 -15.69
C ASN A 231 -29.80 -34.63 -16.37
N GLU A 232 -29.89 -34.69 -17.68
CA GLU A 232 -30.80 -33.85 -18.46
C GLU A 232 -32.22 -34.07 -17.92
N ASN A 233 -32.97 -32.99 -17.71
CA ASN A 233 -34.42 -33.06 -17.88
C ASN A 233 -34.86 -31.80 -18.63
N LYS A 234 -35.37 -32.03 -19.84
CA LYS A 234 -35.98 -31.06 -20.73
C LYS A 234 -37.34 -31.65 -21.16
N ASP A 235 -38.33 -30.76 -21.28
CA ASP A 235 -39.67 -30.92 -21.87
C ASP A 235 -40.68 -31.73 -21.03
N ASN A 236 -42.00 -31.49 -21.00
CA ASN A 236 -42.97 -30.42 -21.32
C ASN A 236 -44.35 -31.02 -20.84
N PRO A 237 -45.47 -30.30 -20.69
CA PRO A 237 -46.26 -29.82 -21.83
C PRO A 237 -46.77 -28.37 -21.72
#